data_AF-A0A953R0N0-F1
#
_entry.id   AF-A0A953R0N0-F1
#
_cell.length_a   1.000
_cell.length_b   1.000
_cell.length_c   1.000
_cell.angle_alpha   90.00
_cell.angle_beta   90.00
_cell.angle_gamma   90.00
#
_symmetry.space_group_name_H-M   'P 1'
#
loop_
_entity.id
_entity.type
_entity.pdbx_description
1 polymer ?
#
loop_
_entity_poly.entity_id
_entity_poly.type
_entity_poly.pdbx_seq_one_letter_code
_entity_poly.pdbx_strand_id
1 'polypeptide(L)'
;MKQRFAALAIITLFCALGTASASVIGVLNVTDCGGGGVTVSTTAIDWILPVGSGFGCIQADALTNVTFSGGNIAPTELGNIKDLVFGVTSGTNFMVFSGAPGVGTLAFDLTSVAPGLLTPCSAGMNTGDSCSVGGFGPFILTKTATGTSISLTALGTTSDGTTPISNWEGSYTTQFAGLAPIDIQNFILGIPDSNTGLGCVSGSCTSTFSGSFAITAGSSVPEPGSLVLIGAGLLGLATTLRKRKKKK
;
A
#
# COMPACT_ATOMS: atom_id res chain seq x y z
N MET A 1 43.84 38.27 -4.48
CA MET A 1 42.78 37.86 -5.43
C MET A 1 42.47 36.36 -5.42
N LYS A 2 43.47 35.46 -5.42
CA LYS A 2 43.28 33.99 -5.51
C LYS A 2 42.49 33.33 -4.35
N GLN A 3 42.57 33.84 -3.13
CA GLN A 3 41.83 33.29 -1.97
C GLN A 3 40.31 33.55 -2.01
N ARG A 4 39.86 34.58 -2.72
CA ARG A 4 38.43 34.93 -2.82
C ARG A 4 37.65 33.99 -3.76
N PHE A 5 38.33 33.43 -4.78
CA PHE A 5 37.72 32.46 -5.69
C PHE A 5 37.58 31.05 -5.08
N ALA A 6 38.49 30.67 -4.18
CA ALA A 6 38.42 29.38 -3.49
C ALA A 6 37.23 29.31 -2.51
N ALA A 7 36.97 30.39 -1.77
CA ALA A 7 35.81 30.47 -0.87
C ALA A 7 34.49 30.44 -1.63
N LEU A 8 34.40 31.12 -2.78
CA LEU A 8 33.19 31.13 -3.60
C LEU A 8 32.90 29.75 -4.23
N ALA A 9 33.94 29.03 -4.64
CA ALA A 9 33.81 27.67 -5.20
C ALA A 9 33.39 26.62 -4.16
N ILE A 10 33.75 26.81 -2.88
CA ILE A 10 33.33 25.91 -1.79
C ILE A 10 31.85 26.18 -1.42
N ILE A 11 31.42 27.45 -1.44
CA ILE A 11 30.03 27.82 -1.15
C ILE A 11 29.08 27.32 -2.25
N THR A 12 29.45 27.44 -3.53
CA THR A 12 28.64 26.88 -4.63
C THR A 12 28.58 25.36 -4.63
N LEU A 13 29.62 24.68 -4.13
CA LEU A 13 29.64 23.21 -3.99
C LEU A 13 28.73 22.73 -2.85
N PHE A 14 28.60 23.48 -1.75
CA PHE A 14 27.65 23.16 -0.67
C PHE A 14 26.18 23.43 -1.06
N CYS A 15 25.92 24.38 -1.97
CA CYS A 15 24.57 24.58 -2.53
C CYS A 15 24.15 23.49 -3.52
N ALA A 16 25.08 22.64 -3.97
CA ALA A 16 24.80 21.52 -4.87
C ALA A 16 24.70 20.16 -4.15
N LEU A 17 24.62 20.17 -2.80
CA LEU A 17 24.22 19.00 -2.04
C LEU A 17 22.75 18.74 -2.36
N GLY A 18 22.48 17.74 -3.20
CA GLY A 18 21.13 17.30 -3.51
C GLY A 18 20.33 17.10 -2.22
N THR A 19 19.07 17.51 -2.24
CA THR A 19 18.13 17.14 -1.18
C THR A 19 18.08 15.61 -1.17
N ALA A 20 18.51 15.00 -0.06
CA ALA A 20 18.39 13.57 0.11
C ALA A 20 16.92 13.20 -0.04
N SER A 21 16.57 12.54 -1.15
CA SER A 21 15.22 12.08 -1.35
C SER A 21 15.06 10.72 -0.68
N ALA A 22 14.15 10.64 0.28
CA ALA A 22 13.82 9.41 0.98
C ALA A 22 12.63 8.76 0.26
N SER A 23 12.81 7.52 -0.18
CA SER A 23 11.69 6.73 -0.69
C SER A 23 10.83 6.24 0.47
N VAL A 24 9.55 5.98 0.17
CA VAL A 24 8.63 5.35 1.11
C VAL A 24 8.93 3.85 1.12
N ILE A 25 9.25 3.29 2.28
CA ILE A 25 9.59 1.86 2.42
C ILE A 25 8.97 1.34 3.71
N GLY A 26 8.59 0.06 3.71
CA GLY A 26 8.18 -0.66 4.92
C GLY A 26 7.03 -1.62 4.65
N VAL A 27 6.34 -1.99 5.71
CA VAL A 27 5.11 -2.77 5.69
C VAL A 27 4.03 -1.97 6.39
N LEU A 28 2.94 -1.72 5.67
CA LEU A 28 1.71 -1.17 6.23
C LEU A 28 0.80 -2.34 6.57
N ASN A 29 0.37 -2.44 7.81
CA ASN A 29 -0.67 -3.38 8.20
C ASN A 29 -1.84 -2.59 8.77
N VAL A 30 -3.05 -2.92 8.34
CA VAL A 30 -4.25 -2.17 8.68
C VAL A 30 -5.35 -3.09 9.18
N THR A 31 -6.23 -2.54 9.99
CA THR A 31 -7.51 -3.14 10.36
C THR A 31 -8.61 -2.12 10.11
N ASP A 32 -9.87 -2.58 10.18
CA ASP A 32 -10.99 -1.66 10.31
C ASP A 32 -10.84 -0.77 11.56
N CYS A 33 -11.38 0.44 11.46
CA CYS A 33 -11.56 1.31 12.63
C CYS A 33 -12.64 0.74 13.56
N GLY A 34 -12.65 1.15 14.82
CA GLY A 34 -13.61 0.64 15.81
C GLY A 34 -15.07 0.75 15.36
N GLY A 35 -15.72 -0.39 15.11
CA GLY A 35 -17.10 -0.48 14.63
C GLY A 35 -17.27 -0.40 13.11
N GLY A 36 -16.16 -0.42 12.36
CA GLY A 36 -16.15 -0.42 10.90
C GLY A 36 -16.26 -1.80 10.28
N GLY A 37 -16.00 -1.86 8.98
CA GLY A 37 -15.99 -3.10 8.22
C GLY A 37 -15.94 -2.84 6.72
N VAL A 38 -16.19 -3.88 5.96
CA VAL A 38 -16.30 -3.80 4.50
C VAL A 38 -17.59 -4.48 4.06
N THR A 39 -18.40 -3.78 3.27
CA THR A 39 -19.54 -4.37 2.55
C THR A 39 -19.10 -4.65 1.13
N VAL A 40 -19.23 -5.90 0.70
CA VAL A 40 -18.97 -6.32 -0.68
C VAL A 40 -20.29 -6.67 -1.33
N SER A 41 -20.52 -6.13 -2.53
CA SER A 41 -21.64 -6.45 -3.41
C SER A 41 -21.14 -6.86 -4.80
N THR A 42 -22.05 -7.14 -5.72
CA THR A 42 -21.71 -7.43 -7.13
C THR A 42 -21.12 -6.24 -7.86
N THR A 43 -21.30 -5.02 -7.36
CA THR A 43 -20.93 -3.79 -8.06
C THR A 43 -19.91 -2.96 -7.31
N ALA A 44 -19.72 -3.18 -6.00
CA ALA A 44 -18.88 -2.31 -5.20
C ALA A 44 -18.26 -3.00 -3.97
N ILE A 45 -17.23 -2.35 -3.45
CA ILE A 45 -16.61 -2.54 -2.15
C ILE A 45 -16.78 -1.21 -1.42
N ASP A 46 -17.63 -1.21 -0.40
CA ASP A 46 -17.92 -0.06 0.46
C ASP A 46 -17.22 -0.28 1.80
N TRP A 47 -16.26 0.59 2.11
CA TRP A 47 -15.55 0.56 3.38
C TRP A 47 -16.38 1.34 4.39
N ILE A 48 -17.01 0.59 5.30
CA ILE A 48 -18.05 1.09 6.20
C ILE A 48 -17.38 1.93 7.29
N LEU A 49 -17.29 3.24 7.08
CA LEU A 49 -17.45 4.32 8.06
C LEU A 49 -16.89 5.65 7.52
N PRO A 50 -17.75 6.67 7.28
CA PRO A 50 -19.21 6.62 7.32
C PRO A 50 -19.81 5.97 6.07
N VAL A 51 -20.82 5.12 6.28
CA VAL A 51 -21.56 4.41 5.22
C VAL A 51 -22.08 5.39 4.17
N GLY A 52 -21.79 5.12 2.89
CA GLY A 52 -22.29 5.92 1.77
C GLY A 52 -21.60 7.29 1.59
N SER A 53 -20.46 7.53 2.24
CA SER A 53 -19.68 8.77 2.07
C SER A 53 -18.65 8.71 0.94
N GLY A 54 -18.45 7.54 0.32
CA GLY A 54 -17.42 7.29 -0.70
C GLY A 54 -16.05 6.96 -0.11
N PHE A 55 -15.92 7.01 1.22
CA PHE A 55 -14.72 6.68 1.97
C PHE A 55 -15.07 5.92 3.24
N GLY A 56 -14.17 5.01 3.62
CA GLY A 56 -14.12 4.35 4.91
C GLY A 56 -12.93 4.80 5.76
N CYS A 57 -12.85 4.19 6.94
CA CYS A 57 -11.77 4.38 7.89
C CYS A 57 -10.93 3.11 8.00
N ILE A 58 -9.60 3.27 7.95
CA ILE A 58 -8.60 2.24 8.25
C ILE A 58 -7.73 2.69 9.40
N GLN A 59 -7.26 1.75 10.20
CA GLN A 59 -6.35 2.01 11.31
C GLN A 59 -5.06 1.21 11.11
N ALA A 60 -3.92 1.88 11.21
CA ALA A 60 -2.63 1.21 11.23
C ALA A 60 -2.46 0.36 12.50
N ASP A 61 -1.95 -0.85 12.36
CA ASP A 61 -1.73 -1.74 13.49
C ASP A 61 -0.36 -1.52 14.17
N ALA A 62 -0.05 -2.34 15.18
CA ALA A 62 1.22 -2.28 15.90
C ALA A 62 2.44 -2.84 15.12
N LEU A 63 2.22 -3.59 14.04
CA LEU A 63 3.26 -4.18 13.19
C LEU A 63 3.64 -3.28 12.02
N THR A 64 2.92 -2.17 11.83
CA THR A 64 3.22 -1.17 10.80
C THR A 64 4.59 -0.53 11.04
N ASN A 65 5.42 -0.50 9.99
CA ASN A 65 6.76 0.08 10.02
C ASN A 65 7.09 0.88 8.75
N VAL A 66 6.12 1.65 8.25
CA VAL A 66 6.32 2.53 7.10
C VAL A 66 7.15 3.74 7.49
N THR A 67 8.21 3.98 6.73
CA THR A 67 9.09 5.16 6.81
C THR A 67 8.98 5.99 5.53
N PHE A 68 8.93 7.31 5.65
CA PHE A 68 8.91 8.28 4.55
C PHE A 68 9.57 9.60 4.99
N SER A 69 9.73 10.59 4.12
CA SER A 69 10.49 11.82 4.42
C SER A 69 9.89 12.63 5.58
N GLY A 70 8.57 12.59 5.75
CA GLY A 70 7.85 13.24 6.84
C GLY A 70 7.93 12.50 8.19
N GLY A 71 8.37 11.23 8.20
CA GLY A 71 8.51 10.42 9.40
C GLY A 71 7.99 9.00 9.21
N ASN A 72 7.10 8.56 10.11
CA ASN A 72 6.61 7.19 10.17
C ASN A 72 5.09 7.18 10.41
N ILE A 73 4.39 6.22 9.82
CA ILE A 73 3.00 5.93 10.25
C ILE A 73 3.06 5.37 11.67
N ALA A 74 2.35 6.01 12.59
CA ALA A 74 2.31 5.58 13.98
C ALA A 74 1.35 4.38 14.15
N PRO A 75 1.61 3.47 15.10
CA PRO A 75 0.59 2.50 15.51
C PRO A 75 -0.71 3.21 15.91
N THR A 76 -1.85 2.65 15.54
CA THR A 76 -3.20 3.20 15.76
C THR A 76 -3.52 4.49 14.98
N GLU A 77 -2.63 4.92 14.08
CA GLU A 77 -2.93 6.05 13.20
C GLU A 77 -4.13 5.73 12.29
N LEU A 78 -5.07 6.67 12.24
CA LEU A 78 -6.24 6.58 11.37
C LEU A 78 -5.89 7.09 9.98
N GLY A 79 -6.32 6.33 8.97
CA GLY A 79 -6.30 6.71 7.58
C GLY A 79 -7.69 6.60 6.97
N ASN A 80 -7.85 7.26 5.82
CA ASN A 80 -9.04 7.11 5.00
C ASN A 80 -8.77 6.10 3.89
N ILE A 81 -9.78 5.31 3.53
CA ILE A 81 -9.76 4.41 2.38
C ILE A 81 -10.93 4.74 1.46
N LYS A 82 -10.72 4.73 0.15
CA LYS A 82 -11.76 5.08 -0.83
C LYS A 82 -12.54 3.85 -1.28
N ASP A 83 -13.85 3.98 -1.42
CA ASP A 83 -14.71 2.91 -1.93
C ASP A 83 -14.33 2.53 -3.37
N LEU A 84 -14.52 1.26 -3.69
CA LEU A 84 -14.29 0.73 -5.03
C LEU A 84 -15.63 0.43 -5.67
N VAL A 85 -15.86 0.98 -6.86
CA VAL A 85 -16.97 0.55 -7.72
C VAL A 85 -16.35 -0.21 -8.88
N PHE A 86 -16.79 -1.43 -9.11
CA PHE A 86 -16.22 -2.26 -10.17
C PHE A 86 -16.49 -1.64 -11.54
N GLY A 87 -15.46 -1.64 -12.39
CA GLY A 87 -15.49 -0.96 -13.68
C GLY A 87 -15.04 0.51 -13.64
N VAL A 88 -14.76 1.07 -12.46
CA VAL A 88 -14.08 2.37 -12.31
C VAL A 88 -12.82 2.21 -11.44
N THR A 89 -11.70 2.79 -11.88
CA THR A 89 -10.48 2.83 -11.09
C THR A 89 -10.59 3.93 -10.03
N SER A 90 -10.42 3.59 -8.75
CA SER A 90 -10.38 4.60 -7.68
C SER A 90 -9.18 5.55 -7.82
N GLY A 91 -8.09 5.01 -8.41
CA GLY A 91 -7.03 5.68 -9.18
C GLY A 91 -6.05 6.54 -8.37
N THR A 92 -6.57 7.39 -7.49
CA THR A 92 -5.76 8.31 -6.67
C THR A 92 -6.33 8.43 -5.28
N ASN A 93 -5.46 8.64 -4.29
CA ASN A 93 -5.81 8.77 -2.87
C ASN A 93 -6.70 7.60 -2.41
N PHE A 94 -6.36 6.39 -2.83
CA PHE A 94 -7.09 5.19 -2.46
C PHE A 94 -6.95 4.91 -0.97
N MET A 95 -5.75 5.04 -0.40
CA MET A 95 -5.56 5.16 1.04
C MET A 95 -4.79 6.44 1.34
N VAL A 96 -5.14 7.15 2.40
CA VAL A 96 -4.44 8.37 2.83
C VAL A 96 -4.24 8.36 4.33
N PHE A 97 -2.99 8.52 4.75
CA PHE A 97 -2.58 8.72 6.14
C PHE A 97 -2.04 10.13 6.28
N SER A 98 -2.70 10.97 7.06
CA SER A 98 -2.33 12.38 7.23
C SER A 98 -1.34 12.62 8.39
N GLY A 99 -0.87 11.57 9.05
CA GLY A 99 0.07 11.66 10.15
C GLY A 99 -0.55 12.17 11.46
N ALA A 100 0.15 11.94 12.56
CA ALA A 100 0.06 12.83 13.72
C ALA A 100 0.53 14.26 13.33
N PRO A 101 0.23 15.30 14.12
CA PRO A 101 0.71 16.65 13.82
C PRO A 101 2.23 16.69 13.63
N GLY A 102 2.69 17.05 12.43
CA GLY A 102 4.11 17.19 12.08
C GLY A 102 4.74 16.05 11.26
N VAL A 103 3.99 14.98 10.94
CA VAL A 103 4.51 13.80 10.23
C VAL A 103 4.29 13.83 8.71
N GLY A 104 3.52 14.79 8.19
CA GLY A 104 3.21 14.89 6.75
C GLY A 104 2.14 13.91 6.26
N THR A 105 1.72 14.05 4.99
CA THR A 105 0.68 13.21 4.38
C THR A 105 1.30 12.16 3.48
N LEU A 106 0.91 10.90 3.66
CA LEU A 106 1.26 9.78 2.80
C LEU A 106 0.01 9.29 2.05
N ALA A 107 0.05 9.34 0.73
CA ALA A 107 -1.03 8.87 -0.13
C ALA A 107 -0.63 7.59 -0.85
N PHE A 108 -1.58 6.66 -0.95
CA PHE A 108 -1.49 5.42 -1.70
C PHE A 108 -2.50 5.47 -2.83
N ASP A 109 -2.00 5.42 -4.06
CA ASP A 109 -2.79 5.36 -5.27
C ASP A 109 -2.97 3.90 -5.68
N LEU A 110 -4.20 3.53 -6.06
CA LEU A 110 -4.51 2.19 -6.54
C LEU A 110 -4.30 2.11 -8.05
N THR A 111 -3.37 1.25 -8.47
CA THR A 111 -3.14 0.98 -9.89
C THR A 111 -4.04 -0.15 -10.37
N SER A 112 -4.09 -1.25 -9.62
CA SER A 112 -4.94 -2.38 -9.98
C SER A 112 -5.30 -3.25 -8.79
N VAL A 113 -6.33 -4.05 -8.99
CA VAL A 113 -6.74 -5.14 -8.12
C VAL A 113 -6.51 -6.43 -8.90
N ALA A 114 -5.87 -7.42 -8.27
CA ALA A 114 -5.61 -8.69 -8.92
C ALA A 114 -6.93 -9.39 -9.29
N PRO A 115 -6.97 -10.12 -10.41
CA PRO A 115 -8.12 -10.96 -10.72
C PRO A 115 -8.22 -12.10 -9.70
N GLY A 116 -9.45 -12.54 -9.44
CA GLY A 116 -9.72 -13.79 -8.73
C GLY A 116 -9.54 -15.00 -9.64
N LEU A 117 -10.24 -16.08 -9.29
CA LEU A 117 -10.23 -17.35 -10.00
C LEU A 117 -11.38 -17.42 -11.01
N LEU A 118 -11.17 -18.15 -12.11
CA LEU A 118 -12.22 -18.44 -13.09
C LEU A 118 -13.16 -19.57 -12.65
N THR A 119 -12.92 -20.16 -11.48
CA THR A 119 -13.68 -21.28 -10.94
C THR A 119 -14.80 -20.76 -10.05
N PRO A 120 -16.08 -20.98 -10.39
CA PRO A 120 -17.21 -20.61 -9.55
C PRO A 120 -17.25 -21.43 -8.27
N CYS A 121 -17.77 -20.85 -7.19
CA CYS A 121 -17.95 -21.56 -5.93
C CYS A 121 -19.04 -22.63 -6.07
N SER A 122 -18.83 -23.77 -5.41
CA SER A 122 -19.74 -24.92 -5.47
C SER A 122 -19.88 -25.58 -4.09
N ALA A 123 -20.99 -26.29 -3.87
CA ALA A 123 -21.27 -26.96 -2.61
C ALA A 123 -20.29 -28.11 -2.26
N GLY A 124 -19.65 -28.69 -3.28
CA GLY A 124 -18.73 -29.84 -3.12
C GLY A 124 -17.29 -29.49 -2.74
N MET A 125 -16.99 -28.22 -2.46
CA MET A 125 -15.64 -27.79 -2.11
C MET A 125 -15.14 -28.44 -0.82
N ASN A 126 -13.88 -28.88 -0.80
CA ASN A 126 -13.16 -29.34 0.36
C ASN A 126 -12.45 -28.18 1.07
N THR A 127 -12.04 -28.38 2.32
CA THR A 127 -11.20 -27.41 3.03
C THR A 127 -9.89 -27.18 2.26
N GLY A 128 -9.54 -25.92 2.02
CA GLY A 128 -8.40 -25.50 1.21
C GLY A 128 -8.76 -25.19 -0.25
N ASP A 129 -9.91 -25.66 -0.74
CA ASP A 129 -10.35 -25.33 -2.10
C ASP A 129 -10.70 -23.84 -2.19
N SER A 130 -10.38 -23.25 -3.34
CA SER A 130 -10.59 -21.82 -3.60
C SER A 130 -11.44 -21.59 -4.85
N CYS A 131 -12.25 -20.55 -4.83
CA CYS A 131 -13.14 -20.15 -5.93
C CYS A 131 -13.30 -18.63 -5.96
N SER A 132 -14.02 -18.13 -6.96
CA SER A 132 -14.53 -16.76 -6.99
C SER A 132 -16.03 -16.76 -7.26
N VAL A 133 -16.70 -15.68 -6.85
CA VAL A 133 -18.14 -15.51 -7.02
C VAL A 133 -18.50 -15.59 -8.51
N GLY A 134 -19.27 -16.61 -8.89
CA GLY A 134 -19.66 -16.86 -10.28
C GLY A 134 -18.51 -17.20 -11.22
N GLY A 135 -17.30 -17.42 -10.71
CA GLY A 135 -16.08 -17.61 -11.51
C GLY A 135 -15.53 -16.32 -12.12
N PHE A 136 -15.81 -15.18 -11.50
CA PHE A 136 -15.30 -13.88 -11.91
C PHE A 136 -15.07 -12.95 -10.71
N GLY A 137 -14.52 -11.76 -11.00
CA GLY A 137 -14.25 -10.73 -10.02
C GLY A 137 -12.88 -10.86 -9.35
N PRO A 138 -12.57 -9.98 -8.40
CA PRO A 138 -11.22 -9.88 -7.83
C PRO A 138 -11.04 -10.67 -6.51
N PHE A 139 -12.12 -11.24 -5.97
CA PHE A 139 -12.08 -11.93 -4.68
C PHE A 139 -11.79 -13.41 -4.84
N ILE A 140 -10.91 -13.93 -3.99
CA ILE A 140 -10.67 -15.36 -3.85
C ILE A 140 -11.29 -15.81 -2.53
N LEU A 141 -12.23 -16.74 -2.61
CA LEU A 141 -12.89 -17.37 -1.47
C LEU A 141 -12.27 -18.74 -1.25
N THR A 142 -11.63 -18.95 -0.12
CA THR A 142 -11.01 -20.22 0.28
C THR A 142 -11.82 -20.84 1.41
N LYS A 143 -12.27 -22.08 1.20
CA LYS A 143 -13.00 -22.82 2.24
C LYS A 143 -12.03 -23.17 3.39
N THR A 144 -12.39 -22.79 4.60
CA THR A 144 -11.66 -23.16 5.82
C THR A 144 -12.40 -24.28 6.56
N ALA A 145 -11.79 -24.80 7.63
CA ALA A 145 -12.42 -25.85 8.43
C ALA A 145 -13.74 -25.39 9.11
N THR A 146 -13.90 -24.09 9.33
CA THR A 146 -15.02 -23.52 10.10
C THR A 146 -15.84 -22.49 9.32
N GLY A 147 -15.54 -22.26 8.04
CA GLY A 147 -16.20 -21.24 7.23
C GLY A 147 -15.44 -20.91 5.96
N THR A 148 -15.30 -19.63 5.65
CA THR A 148 -14.63 -19.14 4.44
C THR A 148 -13.71 -17.97 4.77
N SER A 149 -12.51 -17.99 4.21
CA SER A 149 -11.59 -16.84 4.15
C SER A 149 -11.73 -16.19 2.78
N ILE A 150 -11.78 -14.87 2.74
CA ILE A 150 -11.80 -14.10 1.49
C ILE A 150 -10.54 -13.25 1.43
N SER A 151 -9.87 -13.24 0.29
CA SER A 151 -8.73 -12.36 0.03
C SER A 151 -8.92 -11.52 -1.23
N LEU A 152 -8.39 -10.30 -1.19
CA LEU A 152 -8.34 -9.35 -2.29
C LEU A 152 -6.93 -8.78 -2.38
N THR A 153 -6.22 -9.05 -3.47
CA THR A 153 -4.89 -8.48 -3.68
C THR A 153 -4.99 -7.16 -4.44
N ALA A 154 -4.30 -6.14 -3.96
CA ALA A 154 -4.25 -4.81 -4.54
C ALA A 154 -2.81 -4.33 -4.64
N LEU A 155 -2.54 -3.53 -5.67
CA LEU A 155 -1.22 -2.94 -5.89
C LEU A 155 -1.34 -1.51 -6.43
N GLY A 156 -0.28 -0.75 -6.19
CA GLY A 156 -0.17 0.58 -6.75
C GLY A 156 1.07 1.31 -6.33
N THR A 157 0.95 2.63 -6.21
CA THR A 157 2.06 3.53 -5.93
C THR A 157 1.78 4.36 -4.68
N THR A 158 2.83 4.79 -4.01
CA THR A 158 2.73 5.68 -2.85
C THR A 158 3.81 6.76 -2.90
N SER A 159 3.44 7.96 -2.48
CA SER A 159 4.32 9.12 -2.43
C SER A 159 3.93 10.02 -1.26
N ASP A 160 4.93 10.61 -0.63
CA ASP A 160 4.84 11.68 0.35
C ASP A 160 5.07 13.07 -0.28
N GLY A 161 4.96 13.16 -1.60
CA GLY A 161 5.30 14.35 -2.39
C GLY A 161 6.77 14.40 -2.83
N THR A 162 7.58 13.39 -2.49
CA THR A 162 8.98 13.26 -2.94
C THR A 162 9.15 12.16 -4.01
N THR A 163 10.31 12.15 -4.66
CA THR A 163 10.67 11.17 -5.70
C THR A 163 11.94 10.40 -5.32
N PRO A 164 12.03 9.07 -5.44
CA PRO A 164 11.19 8.24 -6.31
C PRO A 164 9.87 7.86 -5.64
N ILE A 165 8.81 7.81 -6.45
CA ILE A 165 7.53 7.21 -6.07
C ILE A 165 7.77 5.72 -5.79
N SER A 166 7.23 5.24 -4.68
CA SER A 166 7.42 3.85 -4.24
C SER A 166 6.23 2.99 -4.68
N ASN A 167 6.45 1.69 -4.83
CA ASN A 167 5.40 0.75 -5.20
C ASN A 167 4.90 0.04 -3.94
N TRP A 168 3.62 -0.27 -3.88
CA TRP A 168 3.05 -1.10 -2.83
C TRP A 168 2.26 -2.25 -3.43
N GLU A 169 2.29 -3.39 -2.76
CA GLU A 169 1.50 -4.56 -3.08
C GLU A 169 1.06 -5.19 -1.76
N GLY A 170 -0.18 -5.66 -1.71
CA GLY A 170 -0.66 -6.35 -0.53
C GLY A 170 -2.02 -6.98 -0.73
N SER A 171 -2.55 -7.53 0.36
CA SER A 171 -3.87 -8.15 0.34
C SER A 171 -4.71 -7.72 1.52
N TYR A 172 -5.99 -7.54 1.26
CA TYR A 172 -7.03 -7.49 2.27
C TYR A 172 -7.54 -8.90 2.51
N THR A 173 -7.86 -9.22 3.76
CA THR A 173 -8.47 -10.48 4.15
C THR A 173 -9.64 -10.26 5.09
N THR A 174 -10.67 -11.09 4.93
CA THR A 174 -11.80 -11.18 5.84
C THR A 174 -12.19 -12.65 6.02
N GLN A 175 -12.93 -12.96 7.07
CA GLN A 175 -13.38 -14.31 7.38
C GLN A 175 -14.86 -14.29 7.73
N PHE A 176 -15.57 -15.32 7.26
CA PHE A 176 -16.96 -15.59 7.60
C PHE A 176 -17.03 -16.97 8.25
N ALA A 177 -17.32 -17.00 9.54
CA ALA A 177 -17.54 -18.24 10.26
C ALA A 177 -18.93 -18.81 9.93
N GLY A 178 -19.00 -20.13 9.72
CA GLY A 178 -20.26 -20.83 9.45
C GLY A 178 -20.83 -20.68 8.02
N LEU A 179 -20.20 -19.86 7.17
CA LEU A 179 -20.58 -19.75 5.75
C LEU A 179 -19.57 -20.49 4.87
N ALA A 180 -20.08 -21.37 4.00
CA ALA A 180 -19.30 -21.95 2.92
C ALA A 180 -19.17 -20.96 1.75
N PRO A 181 -18.18 -21.13 0.85
CA PRO A 181 -18.00 -20.20 -0.27
C PRO A 181 -19.22 -20.08 -1.18
N ILE A 182 -19.99 -21.17 -1.34
CA ILE A 182 -21.24 -21.18 -2.11
C ILE A 182 -22.31 -20.28 -1.49
N ASP A 183 -22.40 -20.23 -0.16
CA ASP A 183 -23.40 -19.42 0.53
C ASP A 183 -23.10 -17.93 0.30
N ILE A 184 -21.83 -17.54 0.45
CA ILE A 184 -21.36 -16.16 0.19
C ILE A 184 -21.59 -15.78 -1.27
N GLN A 185 -21.30 -16.68 -2.21
CA GLN A 185 -21.61 -16.47 -3.62
C GLN A 185 -23.11 -16.25 -3.83
N ASN A 186 -23.97 -17.08 -3.24
CA ASN A 186 -25.41 -16.94 -3.36
C ASN A 186 -25.88 -15.58 -2.81
N PHE A 187 -25.40 -15.18 -1.63
CA PHE A 187 -25.70 -13.87 -1.06
C PHE A 187 -25.31 -12.73 -1.99
N ILE A 188 -24.06 -12.70 -2.47
CA ILE A 188 -23.60 -11.64 -3.38
C ILE A 188 -24.43 -11.62 -4.66
N LEU A 189 -24.72 -12.79 -5.25
CA LEU A 189 -25.54 -12.89 -6.46
C LEU A 189 -27.05 -12.68 -6.23
N GLY A 190 -27.49 -12.41 -4.99
CA GLY A 190 -28.90 -12.22 -4.64
C GLY A 190 -29.73 -13.51 -4.73
N ILE A 191 -29.10 -14.68 -4.75
CA ILE A 191 -29.75 -15.98 -4.71
C ILE A 191 -30.16 -16.28 -3.26
N PRO A 192 -31.42 -16.67 -2.99
CA PRO A 192 -31.85 -17.02 -1.65
C PRO A 192 -31.02 -18.16 -1.05
N ASP A 193 -30.58 -17.99 0.20
CA ASP A 193 -29.81 -18.97 0.94
C ASP A 193 -30.38 -19.12 2.36
N SER A 194 -30.38 -20.34 2.90
CA SER A 194 -30.91 -20.60 4.25
C SER A 194 -29.99 -20.11 5.37
N ASN A 195 -28.71 -19.88 5.09
CA ASN A 195 -27.70 -19.51 6.08
C ASN A 195 -27.67 -17.99 6.33
N THR A 196 -28.80 -17.42 6.74
CA THR A 196 -28.94 -15.97 7.00
C THR A 196 -28.39 -15.55 8.37
N GLY A 197 -28.03 -14.27 8.52
CA GLY A 197 -27.64 -13.67 9.81
C GLY A 197 -26.16 -13.79 10.19
N LEU A 198 -25.31 -14.27 9.28
CA LEU A 198 -23.86 -14.42 9.47
C LEU A 198 -23.05 -13.32 8.76
N GLY A 199 -23.56 -12.08 8.78
CA GLY A 199 -22.93 -10.93 8.12
C GLY A 199 -23.26 -10.78 6.63
N CYS A 200 -23.95 -11.75 6.02
CA CYS A 200 -24.45 -11.66 4.66
C CYS A 200 -25.97 -11.52 4.59
N VAL A 201 -26.42 -10.75 3.61
CA VAL A 201 -27.82 -10.57 3.22
C VAL A 201 -27.92 -10.68 1.69
N SER A 202 -29.12 -10.85 1.14
CA SER A 202 -29.30 -10.91 -0.31
C SER A 202 -28.78 -9.63 -0.98
N GLY A 203 -27.74 -9.77 -1.79
CA GLY A 203 -27.04 -8.72 -2.54
C GLY A 203 -25.69 -8.29 -1.97
N SER A 204 -25.37 -8.61 -0.70
CA SER A 204 -24.11 -8.17 -0.09
C SER A 204 -23.65 -8.96 1.13
N CYS A 205 -22.35 -8.89 1.42
CA CYS A 205 -21.74 -9.44 2.62
C CYS A 205 -20.92 -8.38 3.34
N THR A 206 -21.09 -8.29 4.66
CA THR A 206 -20.39 -7.35 5.54
C THR A 206 -19.57 -8.11 6.59
N SER A 207 -18.31 -7.75 6.74
CA SER A 207 -17.45 -8.26 7.80
C SER A 207 -16.31 -7.30 8.12
N THR A 208 -15.62 -7.53 9.23
CA THR A 208 -14.36 -6.84 9.55
C THR A 208 -13.26 -7.30 8.60
N PHE A 209 -12.21 -6.50 8.44
CA PHE A 209 -11.11 -6.83 7.55
C PHE A 209 -9.76 -6.46 8.16
N SER A 210 -8.73 -7.11 7.66
CA SER A 210 -7.35 -6.72 7.90
C SER A 210 -6.59 -6.71 6.58
N GLY A 211 -5.55 -5.90 6.48
CA GLY A 211 -4.72 -5.80 5.29
C GLY A 211 -3.24 -5.75 5.64
N SER A 212 -2.41 -6.26 4.74
CA SER A 212 -0.95 -6.17 4.84
C SER A 212 -0.38 -5.81 3.48
N PHE A 213 0.43 -4.75 3.42
CA PHE A 213 0.98 -4.16 2.22
C PHE A 213 2.48 -3.95 2.37
N ALA A 214 3.26 -4.59 1.51
CA ALA A 214 4.68 -4.36 1.39
C ALA A 214 4.93 -3.16 0.47
N ILE A 215 5.75 -2.22 0.93
CA ILE A 215 6.14 -1.02 0.21
C ILE A 215 7.61 -1.13 -0.15
N THR A 216 7.91 -0.98 -1.43
CA THR A 216 9.27 -1.05 -1.98
C THR A 216 9.62 0.24 -2.70
N ALA A 217 10.85 0.71 -2.47
CA ALA A 217 11.34 1.91 -3.13
C ALA A 217 11.25 1.78 -4.65
N GLY A 218 10.77 2.84 -5.31
CA GLY A 218 10.90 2.96 -6.75
C GLY A 218 12.37 3.05 -7.15
N SER A 219 12.69 2.67 -8.38
CA SER A 219 14.05 2.79 -8.89
C SER A 219 14.44 4.27 -9.01
N SER A 220 15.18 4.81 -8.04
CA SER A 220 15.97 6.02 -8.26
C SER A 220 17.26 5.61 -8.97
N VAL A 221 17.45 6.11 -10.19
CA VAL A 221 18.77 6.12 -10.85
C VAL A 221 19.78 6.74 -9.88
N PRO A 222 20.93 6.10 -9.58
CA PRO A 222 21.93 6.68 -8.68
C PRO A 222 22.32 8.09 -9.14
N GLU A 223 22.09 9.08 -8.28
CA GLU A 223 22.42 10.46 -8.62
C GLU A 223 23.94 10.60 -8.86
N PRO A 224 24.38 11.26 -9.95
CA PRO A 224 25.79 11.35 -10.34
C PRO A 224 26.73 12.01 -9.30
N GLY A 225 26.19 12.61 -8.24
CA GLY A 225 26.96 13.36 -7.23
C GLY A 225 28.01 12.52 -6.50
N SER A 226 27.71 11.26 -6.19
CA SER A 226 28.63 10.38 -5.45
C SER A 226 29.86 9.99 -6.27
N LEU A 227 29.72 9.87 -7.61
CA LEU A 227 30.85 9.58 -8.50
C LEU A 227 31.75 10.81 -8.69
N VAL A 228 31.18 12.01 -8.66
CA VAL A 228 31.95 13.26 -8.78
C VAL A 228 32.79 13.49 -7.52
N LEU A 229 32.28 13.20 -6.32
CA LEU A 229 33.04 13.43 -5.07
C LEU A 229 34.20 12.43 -4.91
N ILE A 230 33.99 11.16 -5.27
CA ILE A 230 35.05 10.14 -5.27
C ILE A 230 36.06 10.44 -6.39
N GLY A 231 35.60 10.79 -7.59
CA GLY A 231 36.46 11.14 -8.72
C GLY A 231 37.31 12.40 -8.49
N ALA A 232 36.70 13.48 -8.00
CA ALA A 232 37.41 14.73 -7.70
C ALA A 232 38.31 14.59 -6.46
N GLY A 233 37.89 13.83 -5.44
CA GLY A 233 38.69 13.54 -4.25
C GLY A 233 39.98 12.78 -4.57
N LEU A 234 39.90 11.73 -5.38
CA LEU A 234 41.06 10.94 -5.81
C LEU A 234 41.98 11.72 -6.75
N LEU A 235 41.43 12.51 -7.68
CA LEU A 235 42.24 13.38 -8.56
C LEU A 235 42.92 14.51 -7.78
N GLY A 236 42.24 15.09 -6.78
CA GLY A 236 42.80 16.07 -5.85
C GLY A 236 43.94 15.49 -5.00
N LEU A 237 43.77 14.27 -4.47
CA LEU A 237 44.83 13.58 -3.73
C LEU A 237 46.01 13.20 -4.62
N ALA A 238 45.75 12.70 -5.83
CA ALA A 238 46.81 12.30 -6.77
C ALA A 238 47.66 13.50 -7.24
N THR A 239 47.03 14.65 -7.48
CA THR A 239 47.74 15.87 -7.91
C THR A 239 48.55 16.49 -6.77
N THR A 240 48.06 16.45 -5.53
CA THR A 240 48.82 16.92 -4.35
C THR A 240 49.99 16.00 -4.01
N LEU A 241 49.83 14.68 -4.12
CA LEU A 241 50.91 13.71 -3.94
C LEU A 241 52.00 13.85 -5.02
N ARG A 242 51.63 14.07 -6.29
CA ARG A 242 52.60 14.34 -7.37
C ARG A 242 53.40 15.63 -7.17
N LYS A 243 52.77 16.69 -6.66
CA LYS A 243 53.48 17.95 -6.34
C LYS A 243 54.45 17.81 -5.16
N ARG A 244 54.16 16.94 -4.19
CA ARG A 244 55.07 16.63 -3.08
C ARG A 244 56.28 15.82 -3.51
N LYS A 245 56.16 14.89 -4.46
CA LYS A 245 57.29 14.11 -4.98
C LYS A 245 58.29 14.91 -5.82
N LYS A 246 57.88 15.99 -6.48
CA LYS A 246 58.77 16.87 -7.26
C LYS A 246 59.59 17.88 -6.41
N LYS A 247 59.41 17.89 -5.09
CA LYS A 247 60.12 18.79 -4.16
C LYS A 247 61.19 18.08 -3.29
N LYS A 248 61.52 16.83 -3.62
CA LYS A 248 62.75 16.16 -3.18
C LYS A 248 63.66 16.05 -4.41
#